data_AF-A0A3M9XJQ5-F1
#
_entry.id   AF-A0A3M9XJQ5-F1
#
_cell.length_a   1.000
_cell.length_b   1.000
_cell.length_c   1.000
_cell.angle_alpha   90.00
_cell.angle_beta   90.00
_cell.angle_gamma   90.00
#
_symmetry.space_group_name_H-M   'P 1'
#
loop_
_entity.id
_entity.type
_entity.pdbx_description
1 polymer ?
#
loop_
_entity_poly.entity_id
_entity_poly.type
_entity_poly.pdbx_seq_one_letter_code
_entity_poly.pdbx_strand_id
1 'polypeptide(L)' 'MISVLKRMLPAIENWPAEDQEALAEAVREIEAARAGHYAMTPEEEAAVLEGLTEAERGDFAPVEEMAALWKKFMA' A
#
# COMPACT_ATOMS: atom_id res chain seq x y z
N MET A 1 14.64 7.69 -21.31
CA MET A 1 15.10 6.96 -20.10
C MET A 1 16.45 7.52 -19.66
N ILE A 2 16.55 8.05 -18.44
CA ILE A 2 17.81 8.57 -17.89
C ILE A 2 18.82 7.43 -17.69
N SER A 3 20.11 7.75 -17.66
CA SER A 3 21.19 6.75 -17.56
C SER A 3 21.11 5.88 -16.31
N VAL A 4 20.55 6.40 -15.21
CA VAL A 4 20.33 5.66 -13.97
C VAL A 4 19.31 4.53 -14.17
N LEU A 5 18.14 4.82 -14.76
CA LEU A 5 17.08 3.83 -14.95
C LEU A 5 17.54 2.67 -15.86
N LYS A 6 18.29 2.98 -16.92
CA LYS A 6 18.88 1.96 -17.81
C LYS A 6 19.79 0.98 -17.07
N ARG A 7 20.52 1.44 -16.05
CA ARG A 7 21.42 0.61 -15.25
C ARG A 7 20.70 -0.15 -14.14
N MET A 8 19.59 0.40 -13.64
CA MET A 8 18.84 -0.22 -12.56
C MET A 8 17.99 -1.39 -13.03
N LEU A 9 17.42 -1.35 -14.24
CA LEU A 9 16.53 -2.41 -14.74
C LEU A 9 17.10 -3.83 -14.57
N PRO A 10 18.35 -4.14 -14.98
CA PRO A 10 18.93 -5.48 -14.77
C PRO A 10 19.23 -5.81 -13.30
N ALA A 11 19.42 -4.80 -12.46
CA ALA A 11 19.72 -4.99 -11.04
C ALA A 11 18.46 -5.31 -10.23
N ILE A 12 17.32 -4.69 -10.58
CA ILE A 12 16.03 -4.86 -9.90
C ILE A 12 15.58 -6.32 -9.91
N GLU A 13 15.81 -7.05 -11.01
CA GLU A 13 15.47 -8.48 -11.11
C GLU A 13 16.14 -9.35 -10.03
N ASN A 14 17.28 -8.89 -9.49
CA ASN A 14 18.05 -9.61 -8.49
C ASN A 14 17.83 -9.07 -7.07
N TRP A 15 16.93 -8.10 -6.89
CA TRP A 15 16.61 -7.58 -5.56
C TRP A 15 15.79 -8.57 -4.74
N PRO A 16 15.86 -8.52 -3.40
CA PRO A 16 14.88 -9.17 -2.54
C PRO A 16 13.45 -8.79 -2.92
N ALA A 17 12.51 -9.71 -2.71
CA ALA A 17 11.09 -9.49 -3.04
C ALA A 17 10.51 -8.25 -2.34
N GLU A 18 10.91 -7.99 -1.10
CA GLU A 18 10.48 -6.81 -0.32
C GLU A 18 10.88 -5.51 -1.02
N ASP A 19 12.10 -5.43 -1.55
CA ASP A 19 12.58 -4.25 -2.27
C ASP A 19 11.90 -4.08 -3.64
N GLN A 20 11.55 -5.19 -4.29
CA GLN A 20 10.78 -5.15 -5.55
C GLN A 20 9.35 -4.66 -5.31
N GLU A 21 8.70 -5.08 -4.23
CA GLU A 21 7.36 -4.61 -3.85
C GLU A 21 7.40 -3.12 -3.46
N ALA A 22 8.41 -2.70 -2.70
CA ALA A 22 8.59 -1.28 -2.38
C ALA A 22 8.75 -0.41 -3.64
N LEU A 23 9.44 -0.91 -4.67
CA LEU A 23 9.53 -0.22 -5.96
C LEU A 23 8.20 -0.21 -6.72
N ALA A 24 7.44 -1.31 -6.68
CA ALA A 24 6.10 -1.36 -7.28
C ALA A 24 5.17 -0.31 -6.66
N GLU A 25 5.22 -0.17 -5.33
CA GLU A 25 4.47 0.84 -4.59
C GLU A 25 4.87 2.26 -5.01
N ALA A 26 6.17 2.57 -5.05
CA ALA A 26 6.65 3.88 -5.51
C ALA A 26 6.21 4.20 -6.95
N VAL A 27 6.11 3.19 -7.82
CA VAL A 27 5.57 3.37 -9.18
C VAL A 27 4.08 3.69 -9.14
N ARG A 28 3.28 2.99 -8.33
CA ARG A 28 1.85 3.30 -8.14
C ARG A 28 1.64 4.74 -7.67
N GLU A 29 2.44 5.22 -6.72
CA GLU A 29 2.38 6.61 -6.25
C GLU A 29 2.70 7.62 -7.37
N ILE A 30 3.72 7.35 -8.20
CA ILE A 30 4.08 8.19 -9.34
C ILE A 30 2.95 8.21 -10.37
N GLU A 31 2.33 7.07 -10.64
CA GLU A 31 1.19 6.98 -11.56
C GLU A 31 -0.02 7.75 -11.01
N ALA A 32 -0.31 7.62 -9.72
CA ALA A 32 -1.38 8.35 -9.05
C ALA A 32 -1.15 9.87 -9.11
N ALA A 33 0.07 10.33 -8.84
CA ALA A 33 0.43 11.74 -8.94
C ALA A 33 0.27 12.29 -10.37
N ARG A 34 0.50 11.46 -11.39
CA ARG A 34 0.37 11.84 -12.80
C ARG A 34 -1.06 11.79 -13.32
N ALA A 35 -1.85 10.82 -12.87
CA ALA A 35 -3.23 10.62 -13.31
C ALA A 35 -4.23 11.42 -12.47
N GLY A 36 -3.82 11.91 -11.29
CA GLY A 36 -4.67 12.57 -10.31
C GLY A 36 -5.58 11.62 -9.52
N HIS A 37 -5.40 10.30 -9.66
CA HIS A 37 -6.16 9.27 -8.95
C HIS A 37 -5.28 8.04 -8.69
N TYR A 38 -5.34 7.50 -7.47
CA TYR A 38 -4.74 6.21 -7.13
C TYR A 38 -5.64 5.09 -7.63
N ALA A 39 -5.08 4.16 -8.40
CA ALA A 39 -5.76 2.93 -8.79
C ALA A 39 -5.36 1.84 -7.80
N MET A 40 -6.32 1.37 -7.00
CA MET A 40 -6.10 0.28 -6.05
C MET A 40 -5.69 -1.00 -6.77
N THR A 41 -4.84 -1.81 -6.15
CA THR A 41 -4.63 -3.18 -6.59
C THR A 41 -5.91 -4.01 -6.38
N PRO A 42 -6.07 -5.16 -7.08
CA PRO A 42 -7.20 -6.05 -6.84
C PRO A 42 -7.30 -6.49 -5.36
N GLU A 43 -6.17 -6.70 -4.70
CA GLU A 43 -6.09 -7.08 -3.29
C GLU A 43 -6.54 -5.94 -2.38
N GLU A 44 -6.13 -4.71 -2.65
CA GLU A 44 -6.56 -3.52 -1.91
C GLU A 44 -8.05 -3.24 -2.12
N GLU A 45 -8.54 -3.36 -3.35
CA GLU A 45 -9.97 -3.21 -3.66
C GLU A 45 -10.79 -4.25 -2.88
N ALA A 46 -10.34 -5.51 -2.85
CA ALA A 46 -10.99 -6.56 -2.08
C ALA A 46 -10.99 -6.26 -0.58
N ALA A 47 -9.87 -5.81 -0.02
CA ALA A 47 -9.77 -5.45 1.39
C ALA A 47 -10.68 -4.28 1.77
N VAL A 48 -10.78 -3.26 0.90
CA VAL A 48 -11.69 -2.12 1.12
C VAL A 48 -13.15 -2.57 1.11
N LEU A 49 -13.54 -3.43 0.15
CA LEU A 49 -14.90 -3.97 0.07
C LEU A 49 -15.26 -4.82 1.30
N GLU A 50 -14.32 -5.63 1.79
CA GLU A 50 -14.49 -6.39 3.02
C GLU A 50 -14.73 -5.46 4.22
N GLY A 51 -13.87 -4.46 4.42
CA GLY A 51 -14.01 -3.49 5.51
C GLY A 51 -15.31 -2.69 5.46
N LEU A 52 -15.78 -2.32 4.25
CA LEU A 52 -17.10 -1.67 4.10
C LEU A 52 -18.24 -2.58 4.54
N THR A 53 -18.16 -3.87 4.20
CA THR A 53 -19.17 -4.87 4.59
C THR A 53 -19.17 -5.11 6.10
N GLU A 54 -18.00 -5.13 6.75
CA GLU A 54 -17.86 -5.18 8.21
C GLU A 54 -18.45 -3.94 8.88
N ALA A 55 -18.17 -2.75 8.34
CA ALA A 55 -18.70 -1.49 8.86
C ALA A 55 -20.24 -1.43 8.78
N GLU A 56 -20.83 -1.92 7.69
CA GLU A 56 -22.29 -2.03 7.54
C GLU A 56 -22.92 -2.94 8.60
N ARG A 57 -22.20 -3.99 9.01
CA ARG A 57 -22.62 -4.90 10.08
C ARG A 57 -22.37 -4.34 11.49
N GLY A 58 -21.56 -3.29 11.60
CA GLY A 58 -21.11 -2.74 12.87
C GLY A 58 -19.98 -3.54 13.52
N ASP A 59 -19.26 -4.36 12.74
CA ASP A 59 -18.15 -5.20 13.18
C ASP A 59 -16.87 -4.38 13.35
N PHE A 60 -16.92 -3.37 14.22
CA PHE A 60 -15.76 -2.55 14.57
C PHE A 60 -14.99 -3.16 15.75
N ALA A 61 -13.68 -2.95 15.77
CA ALA A 61 -12.87 -3.26 16.94
C ALA A 61 -13.35 -2.46 18.17
N PRO A 62 -13.30 -3.04 19.39
CA PRO A 62 -13.62 -2.34 20.62
C PRO A 62 -12.76 -1.07 20.81
N VAL A 63 -13.35 -0.06 21.43
CA VAL A 63 -12.70 1.25 21.64
C VAL A 63 -11.42 1.11 22.47
N GLU A 64 -11.42 0.20 23.44
CA GLU A 64 -10.29 -0.05 24.32
C GLU A 64 -9.09 -0.65 23.56
N GLU A 65 -9.36 -1.51 22.58
CA GLU A 65 -8.33 -2.11 21.73
C GLU A 65 -7.70 -1.06 20.83
N MET A 66 -8.51 -0.21 20.20
CA MET A 66 -8.03 0.90 19.38
C MET A 66 -7.21 1.91 20.20
N ALA A 67 -7.63 2.23 21.41
CA ALA A 67 -6.88 3.09 22.31
C ALA A 67 -5.50 2.51 22.66
N ALA A 68 -5.41 1.19 22.91
CA ALA A 68 -4.16 0.51 23.16
C ALA A 68 -3.25 0.50 21.92
N LEU A 69 -3.81 0.27 20.73
CA LEU A 69 -3.09 0.31 19.45
C LEU A 69 -2.45 1.67 19.21
N TRP A 70 -3.23 2.76 19.31
CA TRP A 70 -2.71 4.11 19.09
C TRP A 70 -1.61 4.49 20.09
N LYS A 71 -1.77 4.13 21.37
CA LYS A 71 -0.72 4.35 22.37
C LYS A 71 0.59 3.62 22.03
N LYS A 72 0.51 2.46 21.37
CA LYS A 72 1.69 1.66 21.02
C LYS A 72 2.44 2.21 19.80
N PHE A 73 1.73 2.74 18.81
CA PHE A 73 2.31 3.06 17.50
C PHE A 73 2.32 4.55 17.14
N MET A 74 1.54 5.39 17.83
CA MET A 74 1.39 6.81 17.52
C MET A 74 1.72 7.76 18.68
N ALA A 75 2.27 7.23 19.79
CA ALA A 75 2.69 8.02 20.95
C ALA A 75 4.21 8.20 21.03
#